data_AF-A0A1D9HAR6-F1
#
_entry.id   AF-A0A1D9HAR6-F1
#
_cell.length_a   1.000
_cell.length_b   1.000
_cell.length_c   1.000
_cell.angle_alpha   90.00
_cell.angle_beta   90.00
_cell.angle_gamma   90.00
#
_symmetry.space_group_name_H-M   'P 1'
#
loop_
_entity.id
_entity.type
_entity.pdbx_description
1 polymer ?
#
loop_
_entity_poly.entity_id
_entity_poly.type
_entity_poly.pdbx_seq_one_letter_code
_entity_poly.pdbx_strand_id
1 'polypeptide(L)'
;MQRHITIGDYEVSIEADHGDDPLRSGYVVRYSIARTDGNPVRADFLKVHSYDLIDGVDYFGSADAALGYGEKKARDDIAALSARP
;
A
#
# COMPACT_ATOMS: atom_id res chain seq x y z
N MET A 1 -13.26 0.50 1.06
CA MET A 1 -13.09 -0.72 1.89
C MET A 1 -11.67 -0.73 2.41
N GLN A 2 -11.42 -1.18 3.63
CA GLN A 2 -10.10 -1.11 4.25
C GLN A 2 -9.66 -2.44 4.84
N ARG A 3 -8.34 -2.68 4.83
CA ARG A 3 -7.69 -3.83 5.44
C ARG A 3 -6.41 -3.38 6.13
N HIS A 4 -6.22 -3.79 7.37
CA HIS A 4 -4.97 -3.60 8.11
C HIS A 4 -4.28 -4.94 8.27
N ILE A 5 -2.98 -4.97 8.01
CA ILE A 5 -2.14 -6.16 8.18
C ILE A 5 -0.82 -5.77 8.83
N THR A 6 -0.21 -6.74 9.52
CA THR A 6 1.14 -6.62 10.09
C THR A 6 2.07 -7.55 9.32
N ILE A 7 3.22 -7.03 8.89
CA ILE A 7 4.26 -7.76 8.17
C ILE A 7 5.59 -7.50 8.89
N GLY A 8 6.04 -8.46 9.71
CA GLY A 8 7.21 -8.23 10.57
C GLY A 8 6.99 -7.04 11.50
N ASP A 9 7.91 -6.09 11.49
CA ASP A 9 7.85 -4.85 12.29
C ASP A 9 7.12 -3.70 11.57
N TYR A 10 6.34 -4.00 10.54
CA TYR A 10 5.61 -3.01 9.75
C TYR A 10 4.10 -3.20 9.88
N GLU A 11 3.40 -2.09 10.10
CA GLU A 11 1.95 -1.98 9.96
C GLU A 11 1.62 -1.45 8.56
N VAL A 12 0.71 -2.13 7.88
CA VAL A 12 0.23 -1.75 6.55
C VAL A 12 -1.26 -1.51 6.59
N SER A 13 -1.67 -0.31 6.19
CA SER A 13 -3.08 0.04 5.98
C SER A 13 -3.36 0.08 4.49
N ILE A 14 -4.27 -0.76 4.01
CA ILE A 14 -4.63 -0.89 2.59
C ILE A 14 -6.09 -0.45 2.44
N GLU A 15 -6.33 0.48 1.53
CA GLU A 15 -7.64 1.03 1.20
C GLU A 15 -7.94 0.74 -0.27
N ALA A 16 -9.11 0.18 -0.52
CA ALA A 16 -9.66 -0.01 -1.86
C ALA A 16 -10.93 0.84 -1.99
N ASP A 17 -10.89 1.84 -2.87
CA ASP A 17 -12.00 2.74 -3.12
C ASP A 17 -12.49 2.64 -4.54
N HIS A 18 -13.73 3.03 -4.79
CA HIS A 18 -14.20 3.19 -6.16
C HIS A 18 -13.40 4.33 -6.81
N GLY A 19 -12.79 4.03 -7.95
CA GLY A 19 -12.09 5.04 -8.73
C GLY A 19 -13.08 6.10 -9.22
N ASP A 20 -12.79 7.36 -8.95
CA ASP A 20 -13.57 8.51 -9.41
C ASP A 20 -13.31 8.87 -10.88
N ASP A 21 -12.61 8.02 -11.64
CA ASP A 21 -12.28 8.29 -13.03
C ASP A 21 -13.51 8.00 -13.92
N PRO A 22 -14.09 9.03 -14.57
CA PRO A 22 -15.27 8.87 -15.42
C PRO A 22 -15.01 8.01 -16.66
N LEU A 23 -13.74 7.81 -17.04
CA LEU A 23 -13.33 6.97 -18.18
C LEU A 23 -12.95 5.54 -17.76
N ARG A 24 -12.78 5.28 -16.46
CA ARG A 24 -12.36 3.98 -15.93
C ARG A 24 -13.19 3.60 -14.71
N SER A 25 -14.18 2.73 -14.92
CA SER A 25 -14.90 2.12 -13.81
C SER A 25 -14.06 1.01 -13.18
N GLY A 26 -13.88 1.08 -11.87
CA GLY A 26 -13.17 0.05 -11.11
C GLY A 26 -12.85 0.49 -9.70
N TYR A 27 -12.18 -0.39 -8.96
CA TYR A 27 -11.62 -0.10 -7.66
C TYR A 27 -10.14 0.28 -7.82
N VAL A 28 -9.71 1.30 -7.10
CA VAL A 28 -8.31 1.69 -6.98
C VAL A 28 -7.82 1.30 -5.60
N VAL A 29 -6.54 0.94 -5.50
CA VAL A 29 -5.92 0.60 -4.21
C VAL A 29 -4.89 1.65 -3.80
N ARG A 30 -4.90 1.98 -2.52
CA ARG A 30 -3.87 2.77 -1.86
C ARG A 30 -3.42 1.99 -0.64
N TYR A 31 -2.14 2.10 -0.29
CA TYR A 31 -1.69 1.60 1.01
C TYR A 31 -0.68 2.53 1.63
N SER A 32 -0.51 2.40 2.94
CA SER A 32 0.56 3.06 3.68
C SER A 32 1.28 2.04 4.56
N ILE A 33 2.59 2.23 4.70
CA ILE A 33 3.48 1.39 5.50
C ILE A 33 4.05 2.28 6.61
N ALA A 34 3.98 1.82 7.86
CA ALA A 34 4.60 2.44 9.02
C ALA A 34 5.32 1.37 9.84
N ARG A 35 6.37 1.73 10.60
CA ARG A 35 6.97 0.78 11.55
C ARG A 35 6.19 0.74 12.85
N THR A 36 6.07 -0.44 13.45
CA THR A 36 5.35 -0.64 14.72
C THR A 36 6.10 -0.08 15.92
N ASP A 37 7.41 0.11 15.80
CA ASP A 37 8.28 0.67 16.84
C ASP A 37 8.34 2.22 16.84
N GLY A 38 7.61 2.86 15.92
CA GLY A 38 7.59 4.32 15.77
C GLY A 38 8.86 4.90 15.11
N ASN A 39 9.79 4.06 14.64
CA ASN A 39 10.93 4.53 13.88
C ASN A 39 10.55 4.86 12.42
N PRO A 40 11.32 5.72 11.73
CA PRO A 40 11.13 5.98 10.32
C PRO A 40 11.23 4.70 9.47
N VAL A 41 10.34 4.59 8.47
CA VAL A 41 10.38 3.55 7.44
C VAL A 41 11.50 3.82 6.44
N ARG A 42 11.71 5.10 6.10
CA ARG A 42 12.76 5.60 5.19
C ARG A 42 13.15 7.01 5.66
N ALA A 43 14.42 7.42 5.49
CA ALA A 43 14.97 8.74 5.83
C ALA A 43 13.93 9.84 6.18
N ASP A 44 13.69 10.06 7.47
CA ASP A 44 12.75 11.03 8.06
C ASP A 44 11.23 10.81 7.81
N PHE A 45 10.85 9.79 7.05
CA PHE A 45 9.46 9.37 6.82
C PHE A 45 9.02 8.27 7.80
N LEU A 46 8.19 8.64 8.79
CA LEU A 46 7.53 7.70 9.72
C LEU A 46 6.51 6.78 9.03
N LYS A 47 5.94 7.25 7.92
CA LYS A 47 4.98 6.53 7.11
C LYS A 47 5.28 6.80 5.64
N VAL A 48 5.21 5.76 4.82
CA VAL A 48 5.37 5.86 3.36
C VAL A 48 4.07 5.40 2.70
N HIS A 49 3.59 6.15 1.72
CA HIS A 49 2.37 5.81 1.01
C HIS A 49 2.67 5.18 -0.35
N SER A 50 1.74 4.40 -0.87
CA SER A 50 1.87 3.71 -2.14
C SER A 50 2.08 4.65 -3.32
N TYR A 51 1.55 5.88 -3.30
CA TYR A 51 1.83 6.88 -4.33
C TYR A 51 3.24 7.47 -4.26
N ASP A 52 3.95 7.31 -3.15
CA ASP A 52 5.37 7.66 -3.03
C ASP A 52 6.28 6.52 -3.53
N LEU A 53 5.70 5.33 -3.76
CA LEU A 53 6.41 4.08 -4.07
C LEU A 53 6.08 3.50 -5.45
N ILE A 54 4.88 3.79 -5.99
CA ILE A 54 4.36 3.19 -7.23
C ILE A 54 4.19 4.25 -8.31
N ASP A 55 4.66 3.94 -9.51
CA ASP A 55 4.31 4.64 -10.74
C ASP A 55 2.92 4.16 -11.23
N GLY A 56 1.87 4.95 -10.95
CA GLY A 56 0.55 4.79 -11.56
C GLY A 56 -0.56 4.22 -10.68
N VAL A 57 -1.79 4.28 -11.21
CA VAL A 57 -3.02 3.81 -10.56
C VAL A 57 -3.60 2.65 -11.37
N ASP A 58 -3.59 1.45 -10.77
CA ASP A 58 -4.22 0.26 -11.32
C ASP A 58 -5.71 0.22 -10.94
N TYR A 59 -6.56 -0.21 -11.88
CA TYR A 59 -8.00 -0.36 -11.71
C TYR A 59 -8.36 -1.84 -11.66
N PHE A 60 -9.14 -2.22 -10.66
CA PHE A 60 -9.53 -3.61 -10.40
C PHE A 60 -11.05 -3.79 -10.52
N GLY A 61 -11.47 -4.96 -10.99
CA GLY A 61 -12.89 -5.30 -11.13
C GLY A 61 -13.63 -5.53 -9.80
N SER A 62 -12.92 -5.65 -8.69
CA SER A 62 -13.50 -5.80 -7.35
C SER A 62 -12.62 -5.21 -6.25
N ALA A 63 -13.22 -4.83 -5.13
CA ALA A 63 -12.51 -4.36 -3.94
C ALA A 63 -11.55 -5.44 -3.40
N ASP A 64 -11.94 -6.71 -3.38
CA ASP A 64 -11.07 -7.80 -2.93
C ASP A 64 -9.84 -7.99 -3.82
N ALA A 65 -9.98 -7.84 -5.14
CA ALA A 65 -8.85 -7.90 -6.06
C ALA A 65 -7.88 -6.72 -5.82
N ALA A 66 -8.42 -5.51 -5.62
CA ALA A 66 -7.65 -4.33 -5.26
C ALA A 66 -6.89 -4.53 -3.94
N LEU A 67 -7.56 -5.00 -2.89
CA LEU A 67 -6.94 -5.27 -1.59
C LEU A 67 -5.86 -6.35 -1.68
N GLY A 68 -6.12 -7.45 -2.40
CA GLY A 68 -5.14 -8.53 -2.58
C GLY A 68 -3.90 -8.07 -3.35
N TYR A 69 -4.07 -7.20 -4.34
CA TYR A 69 -2.94 -6.57 -5.03
C TYR A 69 -2.15 -5.64 -4.11
N GLY A 70 -2.84 -4.76 -3.35
CA GLY A 70 -2.20 -3.87 -2.38
C GLY A 70 -1.40 -4.61 -1.32
N GLU A 71 -1.91 -5.74 -0.84
CA GLU A 71 -1.20 -6.61 0.12
C GLU A 71 0.07 -7.21 -0.47
N LYS A 72 -0.01 -7.70 -1.73
CA LYS A 72 1.17 -8.23 -2.42
C LYS A 72 2.22 -7.13 -2.62
N LYS A 73 1.82 -5.97 -3.13
CA LYS A 73 2.70 -4.83 -3.35
C LYS A 73 3.36 -4.33 -2.07
N ALA A 74 2.60 -4.21 -0.99
CA ALA A 74 3.15 -3.81 0.31
C ALA A 74 4.21 -4.80 0.83
N ARG A 75 4.00 -6.12 0.64
CA ARG A 75 5.02 -7.12 0.97
C ARG A 75 6.29 -6.96 0.14
N ASP A 76 6.15 -6.75 -1.17
CA ASP A 76 7.28 -6.56 -2.07
C ASP A 76 8.08 -5.29 -1.69
N ASP A 77 7.39 -4.18 -1.37
CA ASP A 77 8.03 -2.94 -0.94
C ASP A 77 8.73 -3.07 0.41
N ILE A 78 8.12 -3.76 1.38
CA ILE A 78 8.74 -4.04 2.67
C ILE A 78 10.01 -4.88 2.48
N ALA A 79 9.97 -5.91 1.62
CA ALA A 79 11.14 -6.71 1.31
C ALA A 79 12.26 -5.87 0.68
N ALA A 80 11.93 -4.92 -0.20
CA ALA A 80 12.88 -3.99 -0.78
C ALA A 80 13.46 -2.99 0.25
N LEU A 81 12.64 -2.53 1.19
CA LEU A 81 13.06 -1.66 2.30
C LEU A 81 14.03 -2.39 3.25
N SER A 82 13.73 -3.64 3.61
CA SER A 82 14.60 -4.45 4.47
C SER A 82 15.91 -4.86 3.80
N ALA A 83 15.97 -4.85 2.46
CA ALA A 83 17.19 -5.18 1.71
C ALA A 83 18.18 -4.00 1.57
N ARG A 84 17.76 -2.77 1.92
CA ARG A 84 18.63 -1.58 1.91
C ARG A 84 19.23 -1.36 3.31
N PRO A 85 20.57 -1.44 3.47
CA PRO A 85 21.25 -1.22 4.75
C PRO A 85 21.23 0.25 5.20
#